data_AF-A0A0F5JTT5-F1
#
_entry.id   AF-A0A0F5JTT5-F1
#
_cell.length_a   1.000
_cell.length_b   1.000
_cell.length_c   1.000
_cell.angle_alpha   90.00
_cell.angle_beta   90.00
_cell.angle_gamma   90.00
#
_symmetry.space_group_name_H-M   'P 1'
#
loop_
_entity.id
_entity.type
_entity.pdbx_description
1 polymer ?
#
loop_
_entity_poly.entity_id
_entity_poly.type
_entity_poly.pdbx_seq_one_letter_code
_entity_poly.pdbx_strand_id
1 'polypeptide(L)'
;QISFALSRRFTWIRIGIPEDPAAFVRERLEKLGLLKGSADVALPNPIADLWAIVNRHRELGGAPVIDFLKLAAAMDPDIDFLSAPTQQTQETFVVVMASTFLPLLDGISRAEAMDCSSAIVSAWGLSGAAAADVEQRFMELAP
;
A
#
# COMPACT_ATOMS: atom_id res chain seq x y z
N GLN A 1 8.81 -23.43 18.84
CA GLN A 1 10.23 -23.81 18.65
C GLN A 1 10.39 -24.41 17.26
N ILE A 2 11.20 -23.82 16.37
CA ILE A 2 11.39 -24.31 14.99
C ILE A 2 12.46 -25.41 14.98
N SER A 3 12.22 -26.50 14.24
CA SER A 3 13.15 -27.63 14.15
C SER A 3 14.42 -27.26 13.39
N PHE A 4 15.58 -27.37 14.05
CA PHE A 4 16.89 -27.13 13.46
C PHE A 4 17.16 -28.02 12.23
N ALA A 5 16.70 -29.28 12.27
CA ALA A 5 16.80 -30.22 11.16
C ALA A 5 16.02 -29.77 9.91
N LEU A 6 14.93 -29.01 10.10
CA LEU A 6 14.16 -28.41 9.02
C LEU A 6 14.87 -27.18 8.45
N SER A 7 15.37 -26.30 9.33
CA SER A 7 15.96 -25.00 8.94
C SER A 7 17.16 -25.13 8.00
N ARG A 8 17.96 -26.20 8.12
CA ARG A 8 19.14 -26.45 7.28
C ARG A 8 18.84 -27.00 5.87
N ARG A 9 17.59 -27.41 5.60
CA ARG A 9 17.16 -27.95 4.30
C ARG A 9 16.61 -26.88 3.36
N PHE A 10 16.38 -25.67 3.87
CA PHE A 10 15.87 -24.53 3.12
C PHE A 10 16.92 -23.43 3.12
N THR A 11 17.14 -22.81 1.96
CA THR A 11 17.86 -21.53 1.90
C THR A 11 16.84 -20.45 2.20
N TRP A 12 16.96 -19.82 3.37
CA TRP A 12 16.09 -18.72 3.76
C TRP A 12 16.57 -17.45 3.07
N ILE A 13 15.78 -16.98 2.10
CA ILE A 13 16.04 -15.71 1.43
C ILE A 13 15.14 -14.67 2.09
N ARG A 14 15.76 -13.68 2.73
CA ARG A 14 15.03 -12.51 3.24
C ARG A 14 14.75 -11.59 2.06
N ILE A 15 13.48 -11.44 1.70
CA ILE A 15 13.05 -10.42 0.75
C ILE A 15 12.73 -9.17 1.57
N GLY A 16 13.63 -8.20 1.56
CA GLY A 16 13.44 -6.92 2.25
C GLY A 16 12.54 -5.95 1.48
N ILE A 17 12.23 -4.81 2.11
CA ILE A 17 11.66 -3.65 1.44
C ILE A 17 12.66 -3.19 0.36
N PRO A 18 12.22 -2.85 -0.87
CA PRO A 18 13.08 -2.18 -1.83
C PRO A 18 13.66 -0.89 -1.25
N GLU A 19 14.91 -0.58 -1.59
CA GLU A 19 15.59 0.64 -1.11
C GLU A 19 14.86 1.91 -1.51
N ASP A 20 14.16 1.89 -2.66
CA ASP A 20 13.33 2.97 -3.16
C ASP A 20 11.92 2.45 -3.50
N PRO A 21 10.94 2.60 -2.58
CA PRO A 21 9.53 2.25 -2.80
C PRO A 21 8.93 2.92 -4.04
N ALA A 22 9.31 4.16 -4.32
CA ALA A 22 8.74 4.94 -5.40
C ALA A 22 9.28 4.48 -6.76
N ALA A 23 10.58 4.18 -6.85
CA ALA A 23 11.16 3.56 -8.03
C ALA A 23 10.56 2.17 -8.27
N PHE A 24 10.38 1.37 -7.21
CA PHE A 24 9.75 0.05 -7.32
C PHE A 24 8.33 0.13 -7.90
N VAL A 25 7.50 1.05 -7.39
CA VAL A 25 6.13 1.22 -7.93
C VAL A 25 6.18 1.59 -9.41
N ARG A 26 7.05 2.53 -9.82
CA ARG A 26 7.19 2.91 -11.24
C ARG A 26 7.63 1.74 -12.12
N GLU A 27 8.63 0.97 -11.68
CA GLU A 27 9.08 -0.24 -12.38
C GLU A 27 7.94 -1.26 -12.52
N ARG A 28 7.09 -1.41 -11.50
CA ARG A 28 5.93 -2.31 -11.55
C ARG A 28 4.84 -1.79 -12.47
N LEU A 29 4.55 -0.50 -12.47
CA LEU A 29 3.60 0.11 -13.41
C LEU A 29 4.03 -0.12 -14.86
N GLU A 30 5.32 0.06 -15.17
CA GLU A 30 5.87 -0.21 -16.50
C GLU A 30 5.73 -1.70 -16.86
N LYS A 31 6.19 -2.60 -15.99
CA LYS A 31 6.12 -4.06 -16.21
C LYS A 31 4.70 -4.61 -16.36
N LEU A 32 3.73 -3.99 -15.70
CA LEU A 32 2.32 -4.36 -15.77
C LEU A 32 1.57 -3.67 -16.91
N GLY A 33 2.21 -2.75 -17.65
CA GLY A 33 1.56 -1.99 -18.72
C GLY A 33 0.51 -1.00 -18.21
N LEU A 34 0.67 -0.48 -16.99
CA LEU A 34 -0.28 0.40 -16.31
C LEU A 34 0.10 1.89 -16.36
N LEU A 35 1.19 2.25 -17.05
CA LEU A 35 1.57 3.65 -17.24
C LEU A 35 0.62 4.32 -18.25
N LYS A 36 -0.02 5.42 -17.83
CA LYS A 36 -0.83 6.29 -18.71
C LYS A 36 0.00 7.41 -19.37
N GLY A 37 1.22 7.65 -18.88
CA GLY A 37 2.10 8.70 -19.36
C GLY A 37 3.57 8.44 -18.99
N SER A 38 4.31 9.53 -18.75
CA SER A 38 5.72 9.45 -18.34
C SER A 38 5.87 8.85 -16.94
N ALA A 39 6.92 8.05 -16.72
CA ALA A 39 7.31 7.55 -15.40
C ALA A 39 8.26 8.52 -14.67
N ASP A 40 8.01 9.83 -14.77
CA ASP A 40 8.88 10.85 -14.18
C ASP A 40 8.92 10.73 -12.65
N VAL A 41 10.13 10.90 -12.09
CA VAL A 41 10.38 10.87 -10.65
C VAL A 41 9.73 12.05 -9.92
N ALA A 42 9.49 13.16 -10.61
CA ALA A 42 8.82 14.34 -10.07
C ALA A 42 7.29 14.16 -9.92
N LEU A 43 6.72 13.14 -10.56
CA LEU A 43 5.28 12.87 -10.47
C LEU A 43 4.90 12.29 -9.10
N PRO A 44 3.69 12.61 -8.59
CA PRO A 44 3.14 12.00 -7.39
C PRO A 44 3.16 10.47 -7.46
N ASN A 45 3.26 9.83 -6.30
CA ASN A 45 3.19 8.38 -6.21
C ASN A 45 2.41 7.96 -4.95
N PRO A 46 1.07 8.10 -4.98
CA PRO A 46 0.22 7.85 -3.82
C PRO A 46 0.34 6.43 -3.26
N ILE A 47 0.76 5.46 -4.07
CA ILE A 47 0.95 4.06 -3.63
C ILE A 47 2.27 3.90 -2.88
N ALA A 48 3.33 4.56 -3.33
CA ALA A 48 4.59 4.62 -2.58
C ALA A 48 4.40 5.38 -1.26
N ASP A 49 3.58 6.44 -1.25
CA ASP A 49 3.25 7.19 -0.04
C ASP A 49 2.53 6.31 0.99
N LEU A 50 1.48 5.58 0.57
CA LEU A 50 0.80 4.58 1.40
C LEU A 50 1.79 3.57 1.97
N TRP A 51 2.63 3.00 1.10
CA TRP A 51 3.57 1.97 1.51
C TRP A 51 4.59 2.49 2.52
N ALA A 52 5.11 3.71 2.31
CA ALA A 52 6.02 4.37 3.23
C ALA A 52 5.36 4.67 4.58
N ILE A 53 4.08 5.07 4.61
CA ILE A 53 3.32 5.28 5.85
C ILE A 53 3.20 3.97 6.62
N VAL A 54 2.74 2.91 5.96
CA VAL A 54 2.54 1.60 6.58
C VAL A 54 3.86 1.02 7.12
N ASN A 55 4.94 1.16 6.36
CA ASN A 55 6.26 0.66 6.74
C ASN A 55 6.89 1.36 7.95
N ARG A 56 6.33 2.49 8.44
CA ARG A 56 6.74 3.08 9.72
C ARG A 56 6.40 2.18 10.91
N HIS A 57 5.35 1.37 10.78
CA HIS A 57 4.78 0.57 11.87
C HIS A 57 4.95 -0.93 11.63
N ARG A 58 4.91 -1.37 10.37
CA ARG A 58 5.19 -2.77 10.00
C ARG A 58 5.88 -2.86 8.65
N GLU A 59 7.08 -3.45 8.64
CA GLU A 59 7.83 -3.71 7.42
C GLU A 59 7.07 -4.69 6.50
N LEU A 60 6.62 -4.20 5.35
CA LEU A 60 6.00 -4.98 4.28
C LEU A 60 6.86 -4.95 3.01
N GLY A 61 7.06 -6.12 2.40
CA GLY A 61 7.69 -6.23 1.07
C GLY A 61 6.79 -5.74 -0.06
N GLY A 62 7.24 -5.89 -1.31
CA GLY A 62 6.54 -5.36 -2.49
C GLY A 62 5.31 -6.14 -2.97
N ALA A 63 4.97 -7.27 -2.35
CA ALA A 63 3.82 -8.09 -2.75
C ALA A 63 2.46 -7.36 -2.63
N PRO A 64 2.08 -6.77 -1.47
CA PRO A 64 0.83 -6.02 -1.34
C PRO A 64 0.73 -4.85 -2.33
N VAL A 65 1.84 -4.22 -2.69
CA VAL A 65 1.88 -3.17 -3.71
C VAL A 65 1.51 -3.71 -5.08
N ILE A 66 2.07 -4.86 -5.49
CA ILE A 66 1.75 -5.48 -6.78
C ILE A 66 0.27 -5.89 -6.81
N ASP A 67 -0.26 -6.44 -5.72
CA ASP A 67 -1.66 -6.83 -5.61
C ASP A 67 -2.58 -5.60 -5.63
N PHE A 68 -2.18 -4.51 -4.98
CA PHE A 68 -2.88 -3.23 -5.04
C PHE A 68 -3.00 -2.75 -6.48
N LEU A 69 -1.87 -2.65 -7.21
CA LEU A 69 -1.86 -2.15 -8.59
C LEU A 69 -2.76 -2.98 -9.50
N LYS A 70 -2.69 -4.30 -9.39
CA LYS A 70 -3.52 -5.22 -10.19
C LYS A 70 -5.00 -5.10 -9.86
N LEU A 71 -5.36 -5.06 -8.58
CA LEU A 71 -6.76 -4.98 -8.17
C LEU A 71 -7.37 -3.63 -8.53
N ALA A 72 -6.64 -2.53 -8.27
CA ALA A 72 -7.08 -1.19 -8.66
C ALA A 72 -7.30 -1.07 -10.17
N ALA A 73 -6.34 -1.53 -10.99
CA ALA A 73 -6.47 -1.51 -12.44
C ALA A 73 -7.60 -2.43 -12.98
N ALA A 74 -7.93 -3.50 -12.27
CA ALA A 74 -9.06 -4.35 -12.61
C ALA A 74 -10.42 -3.71 -12.25
N MET A 75 -10.46 -2.86 -11.22
CA MET A 75 -11.65 -2.12 -10.82
C MET A 75 -11.89 -0.88 -11.70
N ASP A 76 -10.83 -0.16 -12.02
CA ASP A 76 -10.85 1.01 -12.88
C ASP A 76 -9.60 1.03 -13.78
N PRO A 77 -9.76 0.69 -15.07
CA PRO A 77 -8.64 0.62 -16.00
C PRO A 77 -8.08 1.99 -16.39
N ASP A 78 -8.75 3.09 -16.04
CA ASP A 78 -8.38 4.45 -16.43
C ASP A 78 -7.60 5.21 -15.37
N ILE A 79 -7.30 4.58 -14.23
CA ILE A 79 -6.46 5.16 -13.17
C ILE A 79 -5.10 5.58 -13.73
N ASP A 80 -4.75 6.85 -13.48
CA ASP A 80 -3.36 7.32 -13.54
C ASP A 80 -2.74 7.18 -12.15
N PHE A 81 -1.91 6.15 -11.97
CA PHE A 81 -1.28 5.85 -10.68
C PHE A 81 -0.17 6.86 -10.29
N LEU A 82 0.26 7.72 -11.22
CA LEU A 82 1.30 8.73 -11.00
C LEU A 82 0.75 10.15 -10.96
N SER A 83 -0.52 10.30 -10.57
CA SER A 83 -1.15 11.60 -10.31
C SER A 83 -1.71 11.67 -8.88
N ALA A 84 -2.10 12.87 -8.46
CA ALA A 84 -2.97 12.99 -7.28
C ALA A 84 -4.28 12.22 -7.55
N PRO A 85 -4.77 11.41 -6.61
CA PRO A 85 -5.95 10.59 -6.85
C PRO A 85 -7.19 11.48 -6.95
N THR A 86 -7.98 11.28 -8.00
CA THR A 86 -9.32 11.91 -8.13
C THR A 86 -10.27 11.32 -7.08
N GLN A 87 -11.44 11.93 -6.87
CA GLN A 87 -12.43 11.39 -5.93
C GLN A 87 -12.80 9.92 -6.24
N GLN A 88 -12.99 9.59 -7.52
CA GLN A 88 -13.28 8.21 -7.93
C GLN A 88 -12.09 7.29 -7.64
N THR A 89 -10.87 7.72 -7.95
CA THR A 89 -9.64 6.95 -7.67
C THR A 89 -9.43 6.76 -6.16
N GLN A 90 -9.75 7.76 -5.34
CA GLN A 90 -9.68 7.67 -3.88
C GLN A 90 -10.60 6.57 -3.36
N GLU A 91 -11.85 6.51 -3.83
CA GLU A 91 -12.81 5.46 -3.44
C GLU A 91 -12.27 4.05 -3.80
N THR A 92 -11.74 3.89 -5.01
CA THR A 92 -11.07 2.64 -5.41
C THR A 92 -9.88 2.33 -4.51
N PHE A 93 -9.01 3.31 -4.25
CA PHE A 93 -7.81 3.11 -3.44
C PHE A 93 -8.14 2.69 -2.00
N VAL A 94 -9.18 3.25 -1.38
CA VAL A 94 -9.62 2.86 -0.04
C VAL A 94 -10.05 1.38 -0.01
N VAL A 95 -10.86 0.95 -0.98
CA VAL A 95 -11.29 -0.46 -1.08
C VAL A 95 -10.13 -1.41 -1.33
N VAL A 96 -9.21 -1.04 -2.23
CA VAL A 96 -8.05 -1.85 -2.58
C VAL A 96 -7.06 -1.93 -1.42
N MET A 97 -6.80 -0.81 -0.73
CA MET A 97 -5.98 -0.78 0.49
C MET A 97 -6.54 -1.70 1.56
N ALA A 98 -7.85 -1.65 1.79
CA ALA A 98 -8.54 -2.52 2.74
C ALA A 98 -8.36 -4.01 2.41
N SER A 99 -8.25 -4.34 1.12
CA SER A 99 -8.12 -5.72 0.65
C SER A 99 -6.66 -6.23 0.62
N THR A 100 -5.68 -5.34 0.52
CA THR A 100 -4.28 -5.70 0.22
C THR A 100 -3.30 -5.37 1.33
N PHE A 101 -3.51 -4.26 2.06
CA PHE A 101 -2.63 -3.83 3.14
C PHE A 101 -3.18 -4.17 4.51
N LEU A 102 -4.45 -3.84 4.79
CA LEU A 102 -5.01 -3.97 6.14
C LEU A 102 -4.93 -5.38 6.75
N PRO A 103 -5.17 -6.49 6.01
CA PRO A 103 -5.02 -7.83 6.56
C PRO A 103 -3.59 -8.14 7.05
N LEU A 104 -2.60 -7.44 6.51
CA LEU A 104 -1.19 -7.59 6.87
C LEU A 104 -0.81 -6.73 8.09
N LEU A 105 -1.71 -5.89 8.58
CA LEU A 105 -1.52 -5.00 9.74
C LEU A 105 -2.27 -5.46 10.98
N ASP A 106 -2.77 -6.70 11.00
CA ASP A 106 -3.43 -7.24 12.18
C ASP A 106 -2.52 -7.20 13.42
N GLY A 107 -3.09 -6.74 14.53
CA GLY A 107 -2.42 -6.58 15.82
C GLY A 107 -1.57 -5.31 15.98
N ILE A 108 -1.69 -4.31 15.12
CA ILE A 108 -1.14 -2.97 15.40
C ILE A 108 -1.86 -2.33 16.58
N SER A 109 -1.17 -1.49 17.33
CA SER A 109 -1.76 -0.75 18.44
C SER A 109 -2.72 0.32 17.94
N ARG A 110 -3.64 0.74 18.82
CA ARG A 110 -4.56 1.86 18.55
C ARG A 110 -3.84 3.15 18.14
N ALA A 111 -2.69 3.44 18.73
CA ALA A 111 -1.91 4.64 18.38
C ALA A 111 -1.34 4.56 16.96
N GLU A 112 -0.81 3.40 16.57
CA GLU A 112 -0.29 3.15 15.21
C GLU A 112 -1.42 3.17 14.18
N ALA A 113 -2.61 2.64 14.52
CA ALA A 113 -3.80 2.72 13.68
C ALA A 113 -4.24 4.17 13.43
N MET A 114 -4.26 5.00 14.49
CA MET A 114 -4.58 6.42 14.37
C MET A 114 -3.55 7.19 13.54
N ASP A 115 -2.26 6.92 13.73
CA ASP A 115 -1.19 7.55 12.94
C ASP A 115 -1.27 7.15 11.46
N CYS A 116 -1.42 5.85 11.17
CA CYS A 116 -1.57 5.35 9.80
C CYS A 116 -2.76 5.99 9.08
N SER A 117 -3.95 5.93 9.69
CA SER A 117 -5.18 6.43 9.07
C SER A 117 -5.10 7.94 8.83
N SER A 118 -4.66 8.73 9.81
CA SER A 118 -4.50 10.18 9.65
C SER A 118 -3.50 10.53 8.54
N ALA A 119 -2.36 9.83 8.50
CA ALA A 119 -1.35 10.06 7.46
C ALA A 119 -1.85 9.70 6.06
N ILE A 120 -2.60 8.60 5.90
CA ILE A 120 -3.18 8.18 4.61
C ILE A 120 -4.27 9.15 4.17
N VAL A 121 -5.16 9.56 5.08
CA VAL A 121 -6.19 10.58 4.82
C VAL A 121 -5.56 11.86 4.28
N SER A 122 -4.49 12.33 4.93
CA SER A 122 -3.76 13.50 4.47
C SER A 122 -3.06 13.29 3.13
N ALA A 123 -2.37 12.16 2.93
CA ALA A 123 -1.58 11.90 1.72
C ALA A 123 -2.45 11.77 0.47
N TRP A 124 -3.63 11.16 0.60
CA TRP A 124 -4.56 11.00 -0.51
C TRP A 124 -5.57 12.15 -0.64
N GLY A 125 -5.56 13.12 0.28
CA GLY A 125 -6.51 14.22 0.27
C GLY A 125 -7.96 13.76 0.48
N LEU A 126 -8.16 12.75 1.34
CA LEU A 126 -9.49 12.22 1.65
C LEU A 126 -10.26 13.21 2.53
N SER A 127 -11.57 13.25 2.34
CA SER A 127 -12.47 14.05 3.17
C SER A 127 -13.84 13.38 3.31
N GLY A 128 -14.65 13.86 4.25
CA GLY A 128 -16.01 13.37 4.46
C GLY A 128 -16.06 11.88 4.75
N ALA A 129 -16.94 11.16 4.04
CA ALA A 129 -17.19 9.73 4.26
C ALA A 129 -15.97 8.85 3.99
N ALA A 130 -15.14 9.17 2.98
CA ALA A 130 -13.95 8.38 2.65
C ALA A 130 -12.89 8.44 3.76
N ALA A 131 -12.69 9.62 4.37
CA ALA A 131 -11.78 9.76 5.50
C ALA A 131 -12.26 8.98 6.72
N ALA A 132 -13.56 9.09 7.04
CA ALA A 132 -14.17 8.35 8.14
C ALA A 132 -14.11 6.83 7.94
N ASP A 133 -14.28 6.33 6.71
CA ASP A 133 -14.16 4.90 6.39
C ASP A 133 -12.73 4.40 6.63
N VAL A 134 -11.71 5.14 6.19
CA VAL A 134 -10.31 4.77 6.45
C VAL A 134 -10.01 4.74 7.95
N GLU A 135 -10.41 5.78 8.69
CA GLU A 135 -10.23 5.83 10.13
C GLU A 135 -10.90 4.63 10.82
N GLN A 136 -12.18 4.36 10.51
CA GLN A 136 -12.90 3.24 11.09
C GLN A 136 -12.19 1.90 10.82
N ARG A 137 -11.81 1.63 9.57
CA ARG A 137 -11.15 0.36 9.20
C ARG A 137 -9.84 0.14 9.95
N PHE A 138 -9.02 1.18 10.12
CA PHE A 138 -7.79 1.07 10.90
C PHE A 138 -8.08 0.81 12.39
N MET A 139 -9.12 1.44 12.94
CA MET A 139 -9.51 1.24 14.32
C MET A 139 -10.05 -0.17 14.59
N GLU A 140 -10.64 -0.83 13.59
CA GLU A 140 -11.06 -2.23 13.67
C GLU A 140 -9.88 -3.23 13.73
N LEU A 141 -8.68 -2.82 13.31
CA LEU A 141 -7.46 -3.63 13.42
C LEU A 141 -6.81 -3.57 14.81
N ALA A 142 -7.16 -2.55 15.60
CA ALA A 142 -6.56 -2.33 16.91
C ALA A 142 -7.30 -3.15 17.98
N PRO A 143 -6.59 -3.96 18.79
CA PRO A 143 -7.18 -4.73 19.88
C PRO A 143 -7.66 -3.86 21.05
#